data_AF-A0A2N5H4V3-F1
#
_entry.id   AF-A0A2N5H4V3-F1
#
_cell.length_a   1.000
_cell.length_b   1.000
_cell.length_c   1.000
_cell.angle_alpha   90.00
_cell.angle_beta   90.00
_cell.angle_gamma   90.00
#
_symmetry.space_group_name_H-M   'P 1'
#
loop_
_entity.id
_entity.type
_entity.pdbx_description
1 polymer ?
#
loop_
_entity_poly.entity_id
_entity_poly.type
_entity_poly.pdbx_seq_one_letter_code
_entity_poly.pdbx_strand_id
1 'polypeptide(L)'
;MLYKCNYCDPVAKKGEKTIKSVDTERDTFIKDDKGKYYHLECFKLHLSKRKKIIDEDEIKLIIKELTAKTQLVAKENTEKDHFLKWIMNFYDGSLPSYFLKKLQSVRDGTHESINEPIAYGTLLDIYQYMERYLLKIAAKKKIENVSQRMNYDLAVVLGNYGDYKKFKHKQQGFSAEKNEVDKQIKIDNKLSNIDKANKNQDHNKEFDITDVIQDLLL
;
A
#
# COMPACT_ATOMS: atom_id res chain seq x y z
N MET A 1 -15.55 -9.04 7.06
CA MET A 1 -15.89 -9.33 8.49
C MET A 1 -17.05 -8.44 8.92
N LEU A 2 -17.97 -8.95 9.77
CA LEU A 2 -19.16 -8.19 10.18
C LEU A 2 -18.99 -7.50 11.55
N TYR A 3 -19.34 -6.22 11.62
CA TYR A 3 -19.29 -5.38 12.83
C TYR A 3 -20.62 -4.67 13.09
N LYS A 4 -20.80 -4.24 14.35
CA LYS A 4 -21.96 -3.46 14.77
C LYS A 4 -21.80 -1.99 14.37
N CYS A 5 -22.77 -1.43 13.67
CA CYS A 5 -22.90 0.00 13.42
C CYS A 5 -23.42 0.72 14.67
N ASN A 6 -22.65 1.66 15.22
CA ASN A 6 -23.02 2.35 16.45
C ASN A 6 -24.07 3.48 16.29
N TYR A 7 -24.68 3.55 15.11
CA TYR A 7 -25.79 4.46 14.84
C TYR A 7 -27.10 3.71 14.58
N CYS A 8 -27.12 2.79 13.59
CA CYS A 8 -28.34 2.13 13.15
C CYS A 8 -28.57 0.75 13.80
N ASP A 9 -27.53 0.05 14.26
CA ASP A 9 -27.74 -1.25 14.88
C ASP A 9 -28.32 -1.10 16.29
N PRO A 10 -29.41 -1.81 16.60
CA PRO A 10 -30.05 -1.71 17.90
C PRO A 10 -29.12 -2.19 19.03
N VAL A 11 -29.38 -1.68 20.23
CA VAL A 11 -28.75 -2.19 21.44
C VAL A 11 -29.43 -3.52 21.79
N ALA A 12 -28.70 -4.62 21.68
CA ALA A 12 -29.22 -5.93 22.07
C ALA A 12 -29.56 -5.94 23.57
N LYS A 13 -30.74 -6.45 23.92
CA LYS A 13 -31.10 -6.69 25.32
C LYS A 13 -30.39 -7.95 25.83
N LYS A 14 -30.37 -8.14 27.15
CA LYS A 14 -29.72 -9.30 27.78
C LYS A 14 -30.32 -10.60 27.23
N GLY A 15 -29.51 -11.38 26.51
CA GLY A 15 -29.90 -12.66 25.89
C GLY A 15 -30.18 -12.58 24.38
N GLU A 16 -30.22 -11.40 23.77
CA GLU A 16 -30.44 -11.24 22.33
C GLU A 16 -29.11 -11.22 21.54
N LYS A 17 -29.14 -11.75 20.31
CA LYS A 17 -28.01 -11.65 19.38
C LYS A 17 -27.85 -10.21 18.91
N THR A 18 -26.62 -9.71 18.95
CA THR A 18 -26.29 -8.41 18.38
C THR A 18 -26.35 -8.45 16.86
N ILE A 19 -27.10 -7.53 16.27
CA ILE A 19 -27.06 -7.29 14.82
C ILE A 19 -25.72 -6.62 14.50
N LYS A 20 -25.09 -7.08 13.41
CA LYS A 20 -23.81 -6.59 12.89
C LYS A 20 -23.98 -6.27 11.41
N SER A 21 -24.32 -5.03 11.10
CA SER A 21 -24.68 -4.60 9.75
C SER A 21 -23.52 -4.08 8.90
N VAL A 22 -22.33 -3.84 9.48
CA VAL A 22 -21.18 -3.29 8.76
C VAL A 22 -20.32 -4.44 8.26
N ASP A 23 -20.30 -4.66 6.95
CA ASP A 23 -19.38 -5.61 6.31
C ASP A 23 -18.12 -4.90 5.83
N THR A 24 -16.99 -5.13 6.49
CA THR A 24 -15.72 -4.47 6.13
C THR A 24 -15.16 -4.86 4.75
N GLU A 25 -15.71 -5.89 4.12
CA GLU A 25 -15.28 -6.34 2.78
C GLU A 25 -16.15 -5.75 1.66
N ARG A 26 -17.37 -5.29 1.98
CA ARG A 26 -18.36 -4.85 0.98
C ARG A 26 -18.82 -3.41 1.19
N ASP A 27 -18.88 -2.96 2.44
CA ASP A 27 -19.43 -1.66 2.78
C ASP A 27 -18.38 -0.57 2.80
N THR A 28 -18.81 0.65 2.50
CA THR A 28 -18.05 1.84 2.86
C THR A 28 -18.33 2.21 4.31
N PHE A 29 -17.32 2.13 5.17
CA PHE A 29 -17.47 2.29 6.61
C PHE A 29 -16.40 3.23 7.21
N ILE A 30 -16.70 3.73 8.41
CA ILE A 30 -15.79 4.53 9.23
C ILE A 30 -15.58 3.83 10.57
N LYS A 31 -14.33 3.81 11.02
CA LYS A 31 -13.97 3.51 12.41
C LYS A 31 -13.58 4.81 13.12
N ASP A 32 -14.27 5.15 14.20
CA ASP A 32 -13.90 6.33 15.01
C ASP A 32 -12.67 6.06 15.89
N ASP A 33 -12.11 7.11 16.49
CA ASP A 33 -10.94 7.00 17.37
C ASP A 33 -11.20 6.15 18.64
N LYS A 34 -12.46 5.91 19.00
CA LYS A 34 -12.86 5.01 20.10
C LYS A 34 -13.03 3.56 19.64
N GLY A 35 -12.68 3.25 18.40
CA GLY A 35 -12.76 1.92 17.80
C GLY A 35 -14.17 1.48 17.40
N LYS A 36 -15.13 2.41 17.31
CA LYS A 36 -16.52 2.13 16.97
C LYS A 36 -16.72 2.16 15.46
N TYR A 37 -17.52 1.23 14.95
CA TYR A 37 -17.81 1.11 13.51
C TYR A 37 -19.13 1.80 13.18
N TYR A 38 -19.16 2.43 12.00
CA TYR A 38 -20.35 3.06 11.43
C TYR A 38 -20.35 2.84 9.92
N HIS A 39 -21.53 2.69 9.31
CA HIS A 39 -21.65 2.97 7.88
C HIS A 39 -21.33 4.44 7.62
N LEU A 40 -20.82 4.76 6.43
CA LEU A 40 -20.47 6.15 6.08
C LEU A 40 -21.64 7.12 6.28
N GLU A 41 -22.81 6.78 5.75
CA GLU A 41 -24.02 7.62 5.86
C GLU A 41 -24.53 7.71 7.30
N CYS A 42 -24.43 6.62 8.05
CA CYS A 42 -24.75 6.61 9.47
C CYS A 42 -23.84 7.54 10.29
N PHE A 43 -22.56 7.64 9.90
CA PHE A 43 -21.61 8.52 10.57
C PHE A 43 -21.89 10.00 10.25
N LYS A 44 -22.25 10.33 9.00
CA LYS A 44 -22.73 11.68 8.63
C LYS A 44 -23.90 12.11 9.50
N LEU A 45 -24.90 11.23 9.64
CA LEU A 45 -26.06 11.47 10.50
C LEU A 45 -25.70 11.56 11.98
N HIS A 46 -24.69 10.80 12.44
CA HIS A 46 -24.17 10.91 13.79
C HIS A 46 -23.56 12.31 14.05
N LEU A 47 -22.76 12.83 13.12
CA LEU A 47 -22.15 14.16 13.23
C LEU A 47 -23.21 15.26 13.21
N SER A 48 -24.14 15.22 12.26
CA SER A 48 -25.17 16.26 12.13
C SER A 48 -26.21 16.21 13.24
N LYS A 49 -26.74 15.03 13.59
CA LYS A 49 -27.87 14.91 14.53
C LYS A 49 -27.46 14.76 15.99
N ARG A 50 -26.37 14.02 16.27
CA ARG A 50 -25.95 13.78 17.68
C ARG A 50 -24.87 14.75 18.13
N LYS A 51 -23.89 15.06 17.27
CA LYS A 51 -22.84 16.05 17.60
C LYS A 51 -23.19 17.48 17.21
N LYS A 52 -24.29 17.68 16.46
CA LYS A 52 -24.80 18.99 16.05
C LYS A 52 -23.78 19.81 15.25
N ILE A 53 -22.94 19.14 14.46
CA ILE A 53 -22.08 19.81 13.48
C ILE A 53 -22.98 20.21 12.30
N ILE A 54 -23.04 21.50 12.01
CA ILE A 54 -23.93 22.07 10.98
C ILE A 54 -23.15 22.35 9.69
N ASP A 55 -21.87 22.67 9.81
CA ASP A 55 -21.01 22.93 8.66
C ASP A 55 -20.74 21.64 7.88
N GLU A 56 -21.21 21.59 6.63
CA GLU A 56 -21.01 20.46 5.74
C GLU A 56 -19.55 20.26 5.37
N ASP A 57 -18.75 21.32 5.31
CA ASP A 57 -17.34 21.23 4.94
C ASP A 57 -16.50 20.68 6.10
N GLU A 58 -16.85 21.04 7.34
CA GLU A 58 -16.31 20.40 8.55
C GLU A 58 -16.62 18.89 8.58
N ILE A 59 -17.87 18.51 8.29
CA ILE A 59 -18.27 17.09 8.21
C ILE A 59 -17.46 16.34 7.14
N LYS A 60 -17.30 16.93 5.95
CA LYS A 60 -16.50 16.33 4.87
C LYS A 60 -15.05 16.14 5.28
N LEU A 61 -14.45 17.12 5.95
CA LEU A 61 -13.06 17.04 6.41
C LEU A 61 -12.86 15.90 7.41
N ILE A 62 -13.73 15.81 8.43
CA ILE A 62 -13.71 14.74 9.44
C ILE A 62 -13.84 13.36 8.77
N ILE A 63 -14.78 13.23 7.83
CA ILE A 63 -15.00 11.98 7.09
C ILE A 63 -13.76 11.61 6.28
N LYS A 64 -13.16 12.57 5.57
CA LYS A 64 -11.97 12.35 4.76
C LYS A 64 -10.81 11.83 5.61
N GLU A 65 -10.55 12.47 6.75
CA GLU A 65 -9.49 12.07 7.67
C GLU A 65 -9.71 10.67 8.25
N LEU A 66 -10.90 10.39 8.76
CA LEU A 66 -11.21 9.08 9.35
C LEU A 66 -11.23 7.96 8.31
N THR A 67 -11.69 8.25 7.10
CA THR A 67 -11.66 7.30 5.98
C THR A 67 -10.21 6.99 5.60
N ALA A 68 -9.35 8.00 5.49
CA ALA A 68 -7.93 7.80 5.20
C ALA A 68 -7.24 6.95 6.29
N LYS A 69 -7.50 7.23 7.58
CA LYS A 69 -7.01 6.41 8.70
C LYS A 69 -7.52 4.96 8.62
N THR A 70 -8.80 4.77 8.35
CA THR A 70 -9.43 3.45 8.24
C THR A 70 -8.82 2.65 7.09
N GLN A 71 -8.62 3.28 5.94
CA GLN A 71 -7.96 2.69 4.76
C GLN A 71 -6.51 2.32 5.05
N LEU A 72 -5.76 3.18 5.76
CA LEU A 72 -4.38 2.91 6.13
C LEU A 72 -4.27 1.65 7.01
N VAL A 73 -5.12 1.55 8.04
CA VAL A 73 -5.18 0.37 8.92
C VAL A 73 -5.60 -0.89 8.16
N ALA A 74 -6.60 -0.77 7.27
CA ALA A 74 -7.04 -1.89 6.44
C ALA A 74 -5.91 -2.38 5.52
N LYS A 75 -5.21 -1.45 4.86
CA LYS A 75 -4.05 -1.75 4.02
C LYS A 75 -2.96 -2.46 4.81
N GLU A 76 -2.62 -1.94 5.99
CA GLU A 76 -1.60 -2.55 6.85
C GLU A 76 -1.97 -3.98 7.28
N ASN A 77 -3.24 -4.22 7.64
CA ASN A 77 -3.69 -5.57 7.98
C ASN A 77 -3.58 -6.52 6.78
N THR A 78 -3.96 -6.06 5.58
CA THR A 78 -3.80 -6.86 4.35
C THR A 78 -2.33 -7.19 4.09
N GLU A 79 -1.44 -6.20 4.20
CA GLU A 79 0.01 -6.42 4.04
C GLU A 79 0.57 -7.38 5.09
N LYS A 80 0.14 -7.24 6.34
CA LYS A 80 0.50 -8.16 7.43
C LYS A 80 0.07 -9.58 7.12
N ASP A 81 -1.19 -9.78 6.71
CA ASP A 81 -1.72 -11.10 6.37
C ASP A 81 -0.97 -11.72 5.20
N HIS A 82 -0.66 -10.95 4.16
CA HIS A 82 0.15 -11.42 3.03
C HIS A 82 1.55 -11.82 3.47
N PHE A 83 2.22 -10.99 4.27
CA PHE A 83 3.54 -11.28 4.79
C PHE A 83 3.54 -12.56 5.64
N LEU A 84 2.62 -12.67 6.60
CA LEU A 84 2.54 -13.84 7.49
C LEU A 84 2.23 -15.13 6.73
N LYS A 85 1.31 -15.10 5.75
CA LYS A 85 1.04 -16.24 4.87
C LYS A 85 2.27 -16.65 4.07
N TRP A 86 2.99 -15.68 3.50
CA TRP A 86 4.21 -15.96 2.76
C TRP A 86 5.29 -16.59 3.65
N ILE A 87 5.50 -16.07 4.86
CA ILE A 87 6.46 -16.63 5.82
C ILE A 87 6.09 -18.07 6.19
N MET A 88 4.82 -18.36 6.50
CA MET A 88 4.38 -19.72 6.81
C MET A 88 4.68 -20.69 5.66
N ASN A 89 4.44 -20.28 4.41
CA ASN A 89 4.72 -21.09 3.24
C ASN A 89 6.23 -21.26 3.00
N PHE A 90 7.02 -20.20 3.16
CA PHE A 90 8.46 -20.21 2.92
C PHE A 90 9.23 -21.12 3.89
N TYR A 91 8.75 -21.21 5.14
CA TYR A 91 9.36 -22.05 6.17
C TYR A 91 8.69 -23.40 6.37
N ASP A 92 7.56 -23.65 5.72
CA ASP A 92 6.69 -24.81 5.96
C ASP A 92 6.43 -25.02 7.46
N GLY A 93 5.95 -23.98 8.14
CA GLY A 93 5.86 -23.98 9.60
C GLY A 93 4.95 -22.93 10.22
N SER A 94 4.59 -23.18 11.49
CA SER A 94 3.78 -22.27 12.29
C SER A 94 4.58 -21.05 12.75
N LEU A 95 3.89 -19.93 12.96
CA LEU A 95 4.49 -18.67 13.42
C LEU A 95 4.66 -18.66 14.95
N PRO A 96 5.89 -18.70 15.48
CA PRO A 96 6.12 -18.65 16.92
C PRO A 96 5.73 -17.28 17.50
N SER A 97 5.10 -17.25 18.67
CA SER A 97 4.67 -15.98 19.29
C SER A 97 5.84 -14.99 19.51
N TYR A 98 7.03 -15.51 19.80
CA TYR A 98 8.23 -14.68 19.95
C TYR A 98 8.65 -14.00 18.64
N PHE A 99 8.53 -14.70 17.51
CA PHE A 99 8.78 -14.13 16.19
C PHE A 99 7.76 -13.01 15.86
N LEU A 100 6.48 -13.23 16.17
CA LEU A 100 5.44 -12.21 16.00
C LEU A 100 5.70 -10.96 16.86
N LYS A 101 6.19 -11.13 18.10
CA LYS A 101 6.58 -10.00 18.95
C LYS A 101 7.74 -9.19 18.35
N LYS A 102 8.75 -9.87 17.82
CA LYS A 102 9.86 -9.20 17.11
C LYS A 102 9.38 -8.45 15.88
N LEU A 103 8.53 -9.06 15.06
CA LEU A 103 7.94 -8.39 13.91
C LEU A 103 7.17 -7.14 14.31
N GLN A 104 6.41 -7.19 15.40
CA GLN A 104 5.72 -6.02 15.92
C GLN A 104 6.71 -4.92 16.33
N SER A 105 7.80 -5.25 17.05
CA SER A 105 8.83 -4.25 17.37
C SER A 105 9.53 -3.66 16.15
N VAL A 106 9.70 -4.46 15.08
CA VAL A 106 10.23 -3.98 13.79
C VAL A 106 9.24 -3.02 13.12
N ARG A 107 7.97 -3.39 13.12
CA ARG A 107 6.89 -2.57 12.57
C ARG A 107 6.75 -1.23 13.28
N ASP A 108 6.98 -1.22 14.58
CA ASP A 108 6.89 -0.04 15.44
C ASP A 108 8.21 0.76 15.48
N GLY A 109 9.29 0.26 14.88
CA GLY A 109 10.60 0.91 14.90
C GLY A 109 11.31 0.87 16.26
N THR A 110 10.88 -0.03 17.15
CA THR A 110 11.43 -0.19 18.52
C THR A 110 12.41 -1.37 18.63
N HIS A 111 12.63 -2.10 17.54
CA HIS A 111 13.59 -3.20 17.50
C HIS A 111 15.03 -2.66 17.50
N GLU A 112 15.92 -3.24 18.32
CA GLU A 112 17.29 -2.77 18.55
C GLU A 112 18.16 -2.64 17.28
N SER A 113 17.87 -3.42 16.24
CA SER A 113 18.64 -3.44 14.98
C SER A 113 18.19 -2.41 13.94
N ILE A 114 17.18 -1.59 14.22
CA ILE A 114 16.66 -0.58 13.30
C ILE A 114 16.37 0.73 14.04
N ASN A 115 16.42 1.85 13.31
CA ASN A 115 16.14 3.18 13.85
C ASN A 115 14.83 3.78 13.33
N GLU A 116 14.10 3.03 12.49
CA GLU A 116 12.85 3.49 11.87
C GLU A 116 11.87 2.32 11.71
N PRO A 117 10.54 2.58 11.76
CA PRO A 117 9.50 1.61 11.45
C PRO A 117 9.66 0.99 10.06
N ILE A 118 9.45 -0.32 9.94
CA ILE A 118 9.40 -1.02 8.64
C ILE A 118 8.01 -1.61 8.43
N ALA A 119 7.33 -1.21 7.35
CA ALA A 119 6.03 -1.75 6.98
C ALA A 119 6.10 -3.24 6.60
N TYR A 120 5.01 -3.99 6.84
CA TYR A 120 4.94 -5.41 6.49
C TYR A 120 5.13 -5.66 5.00
N GLY A 121 4.58 -4.79 4.13
CA GLY A 121 4.82 -4.89 2.68
C GLY A 121 6.30 -4.77 2.32
N THR A 122 7.01 -3.80 2.93
CA THR A 122 8.46 -3.63 2.73
C THR A 122 9.25 -4.84 3.24
N LEU A 123 8.88 -5.41 4.39
CA LEU A 123 9.52 -6.64 4.89
C LEU A 123 9.33 -7.79 3.89
N LEU A 124 8.12 -7.98 3.39
CA LEU A 124 7.83 -9.02 2.40
C LEU A 124 8.73 -8.87 1.16
N ASP A 125 8.85 -7.66 0.62
CA ASP A 125 9.69 -7.40 -0.55
C ASP A 125 11.16 -7.76 -0.29
N ILE A 126 11.70 -7.42 0.89
CA ILE A 126 13.09 -7.74 1.24
C ILE A 126 13.27 -9.26 1.35
N TYR A 127 12.35 -9.95 2.03
CA TYR A 127 12.39 -11.40 2.15
C TYR A 127 12.37 -12.09 0.78
N GLN A 128 11.50 -11.65 -0.12
CA GLN A 128 11.42 -12.17 -1.49
C GLN A 128 12.69 -11.85 -2.29
N TYR A 129 13.21 -10.63 -2.19
CA TYR A 129 14.47 -10.24 -2.82
C TYR A 129 15.64 -11.11 -2.33
N MET A 130 15.65 -11.47 -1.04
CA MET A 130 16.71 -12.24 -0.41
C MET A 130 16.46 -13.76 -0.40
N GLU A 131 15.35 -14.25 -0.95
CA GLU A 131 14.87 -15.63 -0.76
C GLU A 131 15.96 -16.69 -1.04
N ARG A 132 16.58 -16.61 -2.22
CA ARG A 132 17.66 -17.53 -2.62
C ARG A 132 18.89 -17.43 -1.73
N TYR A 133 19.19 -16.24 -1.23
CA TYR A 133 20.32 -15.99 -0.34
C TYR A 133 20.07 -16.59 1.05
N LEU A 134 18.86 -16.40 1.59
CA LEU A 134 18.44 -16.98 2.88
C LEU A 134 18.48 -18.51 2.83
N LEU A 135 17.95 -19.12 1.76
CA LEU A 135 18.02 -20.58 1.56
C LEU A 135 19.47 -21.10 1.54
N LYS A 136 20.38 -20.41 0.84
CA LYS A 136 21.80 -20.79 0.78
C LYS A 136 22.48 -20.70 2.14
N ILE A 137 22.19 -19.67 2.93
CA ILE A 137 22.79 -19.53 4.27
C ILE A 137 22.25 -20.60 5.21
N ALA A 138 20.94 -20.84 5.21
CA ALA A 138 20.32 -21.85 6.05
C ALA A 138 20.93 -23.24 5.78
N ALA A 139 21.11 -23.61 4.52
CA ALA A 139 21.77 -24.86 4.12
C ALA A 139 23.23 -24.93 4.61
N LYS A 140 24.00 -23.83 4.46
CA LYS A 140 25.40 -23.77 4.92
C LYS A 140 25.53 -23.89 6.44
N LYS A 141 24.61 -23.28 7.20
CA LYS A 141 24.61 -23.27 8.66
C LYS A 141 23.93 -24.49 9.29
N LYS A 142 23.30 -25.35 8.49
CA LYS A 142 22.58 -26.55 8.95
C LYS A 142 21.56 -26.22 10.04
N ILE A 143 20.80 -25.15 9.87
CA ILE A 143 19.76 -24.76 10.84
C ILE A 143 18.54 -25.67 10.62
N GLU A 144 18.33 -26.63 11.52
CA GLU A 144 17.22 -27.60 11.41
C GLU A 144 15.93 -27.08 12.08
N ASN A 145 16.05 -26.23 13.09
CA ASN A 145 14.88 -25.72 13.82
C ASN A 145 14.27 -24.51 13.07
N VAL A 146 13.01 -24.65 12.65
CA VAL A 146 12.26 -23.60 11.94
C VAL A 146 12.18 -22.28 12.71
N SER A 147 11.95 -22.31 14.02
CA SER A 147 11.87 -21.10 14.84
C SER A 147 13.22 -20.37 14.91
N GLN A 148 14.31 -21.12 15.09
CA GLN A 148 15.66 -20.56 15.04
C GLN A 148 15.96 -19.96 13.66
N ARG A 149 15.58 -20.67 12.59
CA ARG A 149 15.74 -20.20 11.21
C ARG A 149 14.99 -18.89 10.96
N MET A 150 13.72 -18.81 11.33
CA MET A 150 12.92 -17.59 11.21
C MET A 150 13.56 -16.39 11.94
N ASN A 151 14.08 -16.59 13.15
CA ASN A 151 14.75 -15.54 13.90
C ASN A 151 16.07 -15.10 13.26
N TYR A 152 16.84 -16.07 12.77
CA TYR A 152 18.11 -15.82 12.12
C TYR A 152 17.93 -15.05 10.81
N ASP A 153 17.02 -15.52 9.96
CA ASP A 153 16.72 -14.89 8.68
C ASP A 153 16.17 -13.47 8.88
N LEU A 154 15.34 -13.24 9.90
CA LEU A 154 14.89 -11.89 10.26
C LEU A 154 16.07 -10.98 10.59
N ALA A 155 17.02 -11.42 11.40
CA ALA A 155 18.20 -10.62 11.72
C ALA A 155 19.02 -10.30 10.46
N VAL A 156 19.17 -11.26 9.55
CA VAL A 156 19.84 -11.07 8.25
C VAL A 156 19.10 -10.04 7.39
N VAL A 157 17.77 -10.16 7.29
CA VAL A 157 16.91 -9.23 6.55
C VAL A 157 17.03 -7.80 7.09
N LEU A 158 16.95 -7.64 8.41
CA LEU A 158 17.08 -6.33 9.05
C LEU A 158 18.48 -5.73 8.83
N GLY A 159 19.53 -6.54 8.93
CA GLY A 159 20.90 -6.10 8.65
C GLY A 159 21.11 -5.64 7.20
N ASN A 160 20.32 -6.16 6.25
CA ASN A 160 20.39 -5.79 4.83
C ASN A 160 19.39 -4.70 4.44
N TYR A 161 18.57 -4.19 5.37
CA TYR A 161 17.53 -3.21 5.06
C TYR A 161 18.12 -1.92 4.46
N GLY A 162 19.25 -1.45 4.98
CA GLY A 162 19.94 -0.27 4.46
C GLY A 162 20.38 -0.43 2.99
N ASP A 163 20.90 -1.60 2.63
CA ASP A 163 21.33 -1.88 1.26
C ASP A 163 20.15 -2.10 0.32
N TYR A 164 19.07 -2.71 0.82
CA TYR A 164 17.81 -2.80 0.09
C TYR A 164 17.23 -1.42 -0.25
N LYS A 165 17.26 -0.46 0.69
CA LYS A 165 16.85 0.92 0.41
C LYS A 165 17.67 1.54 -0.73
N LYS A 166 18.99 1.38 -0.70
CA LYS A 166 19.87 1.86 -1.78
C LYS A 166 19.53 1.22 -3.13
N PHE A 167 19.26 -0.09 -3.13
CA PHE A 167 18.83 -0.81 -4.34
C PHE A 167 17.52 -0.26 -4.90
N LYS A 168 16.50 -0.04 -4.07
CA LYS A 168 15.22 0.54 -4.48
C LYS A 168 15.36 1.97 -5.02
N HIS A 169 16.17 2.81 -4.36
CA HIS A 169 16.45 4.17 -4.86
C HIS A 169 17.12 4.15 -6.23
N LYS A 170 18.10 3.27 -6.44
CA LYS A 170 18.73 3.09 -7.77
C LYS A 170 17.72 2.64 -8.81
N GLN A 171 16.88 1.65 -8.50
CA GLN A 171 15.86 1.15 -9.42
C GLN A 171 14.85 2.24 -9.82
N GLN A 172 14.44 3.09 -8.87
CA GLN A 172 13.58 4.24 -9.14
C GLN A 172 14.27 5.28 -10.04
N GLY A 173 15.54 5.60 -9.77
CA GLY A 173 16.34 6.49 -10.62
C GLY A 173 16.45 5.99 -12.05
N PHE A 174 16.78 4.70 -12.25
CA PHE A 174 16.82 4.09 -13.58
C PHE A 174 15.47 4.11 -14.29
N SER A 175 14.36 3.95 -13.56
CA SER A 175 13.01 4.01 -14.17
C SER A 175 12.65 5.42 -14.63
N ALA A 176 13.05 6.45 -13.89
CA ALA A 176 12.83 7.84 -14.26
C ALA A 176 13.67 8.22 -15.49
N GLU A 177 14.96 7.86 -15.48
CA GLU A 177 15.87 8.09 -16.60
C GLU A 177 15.43 7.36 -17.88
N LYS A 178 14.99 6.10 -17.78
CA LYS A 178 14.44 5.35 -18.91
C LYS A 178 13.19 6.01 -19.49
N ASN A 179 12.29 6.50 -18.63
CA ASN A 179 11.08 7.20 -19.08
C ASN A 179 11.41 8.53 -19.78
N GLU A 180 12.48 9.22 -19.38
CA GLU A 180 12.96 10.44 -20.05
C GLU A 180 13.59 10.12 -21.40
N VAL A 181 14.43 9.09 -21.49
CA VAL A 181 15.01 8.61 -22.76
C VAL A 181 13.91 8.17 -23.73
N ASP A 182 12.90 7.41 -23.27
CA ASP A 182 11.78 6.97 -24.11
C ASP A 182 10.91 8.16 -24.59
N LYS A 183 10.77 9.22 -23.78
CA LYS A 183 10.11 10.46 -24.20
C LYS A 183 10.94 11.21 -25.25
N GLN A 184 12.25 11.30 -25.05
CA GLN A 184 13.16 11.97 -25.99
C GLN A 184 13.19 11.24 -27.34
N ILE A 185 13.29 9.91 -27.34
CA ILE A 185 13.23 9.08 -28.56
C ILE A 185 11.88 9.28 -29.28
N LYS A 186 10.76 9.40 -28.56
CA LYS A 186 9.46 9.69 -29.18
C LYS A 186 9.39 11.09 -29.79
N ILE A 187 10.00 12.09 -29.15
CA ILE A 187 10.10 13.45 -29.69
C ILE A 187 10.96 13.47 -30.95
N ASP A 188 12.14 12.86 -30.90
CA ASP A 188 13.08 12.79 -32.03
C ASP A 188 12.48 12.03 -33.22
N ASN A 189 11.75 10.93 -32.96
CA ASN A 189 11.02 10.21 -34.00
C ASN A 189 9.90 11.06 -34.61
N LYS A 190 9.14 11.82 -33.82
CA LYS A 190 8.12 12.74 -34.33
C LYS A 190 8.74 13.85 -35.20
N LEU A 191 9.83 14.47 -34.75
CA LEU A 191 10.56 15.48 -35.51
C LEU A 191 11.11 14.91 -36.83
N SER A 192 11.71 13.72 -36.80
CA SER A 192 12.22 13.07 -38.01
C SER A 192 11.12 12.70 -39.01
N ASN A 193 9.89 12.42 -38.54
CA ASN A 193 8.74 12.15 -39.39
C ASN A 193 8.16 13.44 -39.99
N ILE A 194 8.21 14.55 -39.27
CA ILE A 194 7.86 15.89 -39.77
C ILE A 194 8.87 16.32 -40.85
N ASP A 195 10.17 16.12 -40.63
CA ASP A 195 11.21 16.44 -41.61
C ASP A 195 11.08 15.60 -42.90
N LYS A 196 10.65 14.33 -42.77
CA LYS A 196 10.37 13.46 -43.92
C LYS A 196 9.06 13.83 -44.63
N ALA A 197 8.04 14.27 -43.90
CA ALA A 197 6.80 14.77 -44.49
C ALA A 197 7.03 16.08 -45.26
N ASN A 198 7.84 16.99 -44.70
CA ASN A 198 8.20 18.26 -45.33
C ASN A 198 9.08 18.06 -46.58
N LYS A 199 10.01 17.08 -46.58
CA LYS A 199 10.79 16.74 -47.78
C LYS A 199 9.97 16.10 -48.91
N ASN A 200 8.81 15.54 -48.61
CA ASN A 200 7.89 14.97 -49.61
C ASN A 200 6.79 15.94 -50.05
N GLN A 201 6.71 17.14 -49.47
CA GLN A 201 5.70 18.17 -49.79
C GLN A 201 6.19 19.28 -50.73
N ASP A 202 7.34 19.11 -51.38
CA ASP A 202 7.78 20.01 -52.48
C ASP A 202 6.97 19.80 -53.79
N HIS A 203 5.85 19.10 -53.70
CA HIS A 203 4.78 19.16 -54.70
C HIS A 203 3.43 19.50 -54.04
N ASN A 204 3.21 20.82 -53.96
CA ASN A 204 1.92 21.47 -54.17
C ASN A 204 0.80 21.14 -53.17
N LYS A 205 0.74 21.88 -52.05
CA LYS A 205 -0.52 22.41 -51.46
C LYS A 205 -0.25 23.36 -50.30
N GLU A 206 -0.95 24.48 -50.32
CA GLU A 206 -0.99 25.56 -49.32
C GLU A 206 -1.32 25.00 -47.93
N PHE A 207 -0.45 25.27 -46.95
CA PHE A 207 -0.53 24.73 -45.58
C PHE A 207 -1.37 25.67 -44.71
N ASP A 208 -2.54 25.22 -44.27
CA ASP A 208 -3.46 25.99 -43.41
C ASP A 208 -3.14 25.72 -41.93
N ILE A 209 -2.70 26.77 -41.22
CA ILE A 209 -2.26 26.74 -39.82
C ILE A 209 -3.41 26.37 -38.85
N THR A 210 -4.65 26.42 -39.32
CA THR A 210 -5.86 26.16 -38.52
C THR A 210 -5.96 24.70 -38.03
N ASP A 211 -5.40 23.74 -38.76
CA ASP A 211 -5.45 22.31 -38.38
C ASP A 211 -4.54 21.95 -37.20
N VAL A 212 -3.49 22.73 -36.95
CA VAL A 212 -2.51 22.45 -35.87
C VAL A 212 -3.01 22.90 -34.49
N ILE A 213 -3.93 23.87 -34.45
CA ILE A 213 -4.42 24.45 -33.18
C ILE A 213 -5.46 23.54 -32.50
N GLN A 214 -6.23 22.77 -33.29
CA GLN A 214 -7.32 21.94 -32.77
C GLN A 214 -6.83 20.73 -31.96
N ASP A 215 -5.64 20.20 -32.25
CA ASP A 215 -5.08 18.99 -31.61
C ASP A 215 -4.32 19.26 -30.29
N LEU A 216 -4.05 20.52 -29.95
CA LEU A 216 -3.36 20.90 -28.70
C LEU A 216 -4.32 21.22 -27.54
N LEU A 217 -5.63 21.21 -27.78
CA LEU A 217 -6.66 21.58 -26.79
C LEU A 217 -7.57 20.40 -26.37
N LEU A 218 -7.19 19.15 -26.66
CA LEU A 218 -7.86 17.94 -26.18
C LEU A 218 -6.91 17.04 -25.37
#